data_AF-A0A7K1ED19-F1
#
_entry.id   AF-A0A7K1ED19-F1
#
_cell.length_a   1.000
_cell.length_b   1.000
_cell.length_c   1.000
_cell.angle_alpha   90.00
_cell.angle_beta   90.00
_cell.angle_gamma   90.00
#
_symmetry.space_group_name_H-M   'P 1'
#
loop_
_entity.id
_entity.type
_entity.pdbx_description
1 polymer ?
#
loop_
_entity_poly.entity_id
_entity_poly.type
_entity_poly.pdbx_seq_one_letter_code
_entity_poly.pdbx_strand_id
1 'polypeptide(L)'
;MTVDPSVIAPVLSQPSLPLPVSKKAKASIHLSPEDLRVVKDRVANDDICVLGMRFTNDRAVPAERFATLRRELGDGFIGIEIDSSEGNAWGNPKNAHSVVTEHLVDEPGHPTRAALDQVLEFFRERLLPPG
;
A
#
# COMPACT_ATOMS: atom_id res chain seq x y z
N MET A 1 5.32 10.03 1.22
CA MET A 1 4.39 9.78 0.09
C MET A 1 4.68 10.81 -1.01
N THR A 2 3.94 10.82 -2.13
CA THR A 2 4.11 11.68 -3.32
C THR A 2 3.95 13.19 -3.06
N VAL A 3 4.76 13.75 -2.15
CA VAL A 3 4.86 15.20 -1.91
C VAL A 3 5.79 15.84 -2.94
N ASP A 4 6.89 15.17 -3.25
CA ASP A 4 7.84 15.60 -4.28
C ASP A 4 7.28 15.34 -5.69
N PRO A 5 7.18 16.37 -6.56
CA PRO A 5 6.65 16.23 -7.92
C PRO A 5 7.28 15.11 -8.75
N SER A 6 8.56 14.79 -8.52
CA SER A 6 9.27 13.72 -9.25
C SER A 6 8.75 12.31 -8.93
N VAL A 7 8.06 12.12 -7.81
CA VAL A 7 7.52 10.82 -7.40
C VAL A 7 6.13 10.62 -8.02
N ILE A 8 6.10 10.06 -9.23
CA ILE A 8 4.85 9.88 -10.00
C ILE A 8 4.20 8.49 -9.86
N ALA A 9 4.91 7.51 -9.29
CA ALA A 9 4.40 6.15 -9.07
C ALA A 9 4.68 5.68 -7.62
N PRO A 10 4.03 6.27 -6.60
CA PRO A 10 4.27 5.91 -5.21
C PRO A 10 3.71 4.53 -4.84
N VAL A 11 4.59 3.65 -4.32
CA VAL A 11 4.24 2.33 -3.77
C VAL A 11 4.56 2.27 -2.27
N LEU A 12 3.57 1.89 -1.46
CA LEU A 12 3.66 1.70 -0.02
C LEU A 12 3.69 0.19 0.30
N SER A 13 4.88 -0.39 0.33
CA SER A 13 5.07 -1.77 0.77
C SER A 13 5.19 -1.81 2.30
N GLN A 14 4.11 -2.21 2.97
CA GLN A 14 4.01 -2.28 4.44
C GLN A 14 4.29 -0.94 5.16
N PRO A 15 3.48 0.11 4.98
CA PRO A 15 3.71 1.39 5.66
C PRO A 15 3.44 1.25 7.17
N SER A 16 4.45 0.88 7.96
CA SER A 16 4.32 0.50 9.37
C SER A 16 4.30 1.68 10.36
N LEU A 17 4.77 2.85 9.92
CA LEU A 17 4.90 4.02 10.76
C LEU A 17 3.67 4.94 10.70
N PRO A 18 3.38 5.68 11.80
CA PRO A 18 3.94 5.48 13.14
C PRO A 18 3.53 4.13 13.73
N LEU A 19 4.33 3.58 14.65
CA LEU A 19 4.02 2.28 15.26
C LEU A 19 2.61 2.31 15.89
N PRO A 20 1.77 1.29 15.65
CA PRO A 20 0.33 1.30 15.94
C PRO A 20 -0.03 1.04 17.42
N VAL A 21 0.61 1.77 18.34
CA VAL A 21 0.45 1.60 19.81
C VAL A 21 -0.77 2.31 20.40
N SER A 22 -1.46 3.15 19.62
CA SER A 22 -2.69 3.84 20.02
C SER A 22 -3.71 3.84 18.89
N LYS A 23 -5.00 4.07 19.21
CA LYS A 23 -6.06 4.20 18.19
C LYS A 23 -5.71 5.26 17.13
N LYS A 24 -5.16 6.40 17.56
CA LYS A 24 -4.70 7.47 16.66
C LYS A 24 -3.54 7.00 15.76
N ALA A 25 -2.57 6.29 16.32
CA ALA A 25 -1.42 5.79 15.56
C ALA A 25 -1.80 4.70 14.54
N LYS A 26 -2.78 3.85 14.87
CA LYS A 26 -3.34 2.83 13.97
C LYS A 26 -3.95 3.44 12.71
N ALA A 27 -4.65 4.56 12.84
CA ALA A 27 -5.29 5.25 11.72
C ALA A 27 -4.37 6.25 11.00
N SER A 28 -3.17 6.51 11.52
CA SER A 28 -2.23 7.49 10.96
C SER A 28 -1.51 6.93 9.74
N ILE A 29 -1.34 7.78 8.72
CA ILE A 29 -0.62 7.49 7.47
C ILE A 29 0.74 8.20 7.39
N HIS A 30 1.23 8.71 8.53
CA HIS A 30 2.54 9.35 8.67
C HIS A 30 2.78 10.55 7.73
N LEU A 31 1.74 11.36 7.53
CA LEU A 31 1.81 12.64 6.83
C LEU A 31 1.41 13.77 7.76
N SER A 32 2.04 14.93 7.61
CA SER A 32 1.53 16.18 8.17
C SER A 32 0.21 16.58 7.46
N PRO A 33 -0.63 17.44 8.05
CA PRO A 33 -1.81 17.95 7.37
C PRO A 33 -1.50 18.68 6.05
N GLU A 34 -0.35 19.36 5.99
CA GLU A 34 0.12 20.06 4.79
C GLU A 34 0.52 19.06 3.69
N ASP A 35 1.32 18.05 4.03
CA ASP A 35 1.72 17.01 3.09
C ASP A 35 0.51 16.23 2.57
N LEU A 36 -0.46 15.93 3.45
CA LEU A 36 -1.69 15.26 3.05
C LEU A 36 -2.48 16.10 2.04
N ARG A 37 -2.56 17.42 2.23
CA ARG A 37 -3.20 18.31 1.26
C ARG A 37 -2.49 18.24 -0.09
N VAL A 38 -1.15 18.32 -0.11
CA VAL A 38 -0.37 18.21 -1.35
C VAL A 38 -0.65 16.88 -2.06
N VAL A 39 -0.62 15.76 -1.33
CA VAL A 39 -0.91 14.44 -1.92
C VAL A 39 -2.32 14.40 -2.50
N LYS A 40 -3.33 14.92 -1.79
CA LYS A 40 -4.72 14.95 -2.27
C LYS A 40 -4.88 15.80 -3.52
N ASP A 41 -4.24 16.97 -3.56
CA ASP A 41 -4.26 17.86 -4.72
C ASP A 41 -3.63 17.18 -5.94
N ARG A 42 -2.53 16.46 -5.75
CA ARG A 42 -1.86 15.72 -6.84
C ARG A 42 -2.67 14.53 -7.33
N VAL A 43 -3.27 13.77 -6.42
CA VAL A 43 -4.18 12.67 -6.79
C VAL A 43 -5.36 13.20 -7.60
N ALA A 44 -5.91 14.36 -7.24
CA ALA A 44 -7.07 14.95 -7.92
C ALA A 44 -6.73 15.59 -9.28
N ASN A 45 -5.54 16.19 -9.44
CA ASN A 45 -5.22 17.03 -10.59
C ASN A 45 -4.16 16.45 -11.54
N ASP A 46 -3.28 15.58 -11.06
CA ASP A 46 -2.10 15.12 -11.81
C ASP A 46 -2.20 13.65 -12.26
N ASP A 47 -3.41 13.06 -12.19
CA ASP A 47 -3.65 11.62 -12.46
C ASP A 47 -2.70 10.70 -11.68
N ILE A 48 -2.43 11.02 -10.41
CA ILE A 48 -1.56 10.21 -9.55
C ILE A 48 -2.37 9.19 -8.77
N CYS A 49 -1.90 7.94 -8.76
CA CYS A 49 -2.40 6.92 -7.83
C CYS A 49 -1.32 6.53 -6.82
N VAL A 50 -1.76 6.13 -5.63
CA VAL A 50 -0.92 5.54 -4.58
C VAL A 50 -1.27 4.07 -4.44
N LEU A 51 -0.32 3.18 -4.70
CA LEU A 51 -0.49 1.75 -4.46
C LEU A 51 0.02 1.40 -3.07
N GLY A 52 -0.78 0.70 -2.27
CA GLY A 52 -0.39 0.20 -0.94
C GLY A 52 -0.69 -1.28 -0.78
N MET A 53 0.18 -1.99 -0.09
CA MET A 53 0.02 -3.43 0.17
C MET A 53 0.25 -3.79 1.64
N ARG A 54 -0.54 -4.73 2.15
CA ARG A 54 -0.43 -5.30 3.51
C ARG A 54 -0.93 -6.73 3.58
N PHE A 55 -0.55 -7.44 4.63
CA PHE A 55 -1.28 -8.64 5.07
C PHE A 55 -2.40 -8.27 6.05
N THR A 56 -3.51 -9.02 6.04
CA THR A 56 -4.72 -8.69 6.83
C THR A 56 -4.50 -8.73 8.35
N ASN A 57 -3.66 -9.65 8.84
CA ASN A 57 -3.29 -9.76 10.26
C ASN A 57 -1.97 -9.07 10.64
N ASP A 58 -1.35 -8.34 9.72
CA ASP A 58 -0.16 -7.55 10.01
C ASP A 58 -0.45 -6.52 11.12
N ARG A 59 0.19 -6.70 12.28
CA ARG A 59 0.00 -5.83 13.45
C ARG A 59 0.68 -4.48 13.28
N ALA A 60 1.72 -4.39 12.45
CA ALA A 60 2.43 -3.16 12.18
C ALA A 60 1.67 -2.29 11.17
N VAL A 61 0.86 -2.90 10.30
CA VAL A 61 0.03 -2.23 9.28
C VAL A 61 -1.44 -2.62 9.46
N PRO A 62 -2.14 -1.98 10.41
CA PRO A 62 -3.52 -2.32 10.74
C PRO A 62 -4.51 -1.80 9.67
N ALA A 63 -5.72 -2.37 9.63
CA ALA A 63 -6.74 -2.05 8.64
C ALA A 63 -7.19 -0.59 8.68
N GLU A 64 -7.18 0.03 9.86
CA GLU A 64 -7.53 1.42 10.08
C GLU A 64 -6.63 2.38 9.28
N ARG A 65 -5.37 2.01 9.02
CA ARG A 65 -4.45 2.81 8.20
C ARG A 65 -4.90 2.82 6.74
N PHE A 66 -5.26 1.65 6.22
CA PHE A 66 -5.76 1.51 4.84
C PHE A 66 -7.15 2.13 4.68
N ALA A 67 -7.99 2.05 5.70
CA ALA A 67 -9.26 2.78 5.74
C ALA A 67 -9.05 4.29 5.69
N THR A 68 -8.03 4.83 6.36
CA THR A 68 -7.65 6.25 6.23
C THR A 68 -7.14 6.56 4.82
N LEU A 69 -6.27 5.74 4.23
CA LEU A 69 -5.79 5.98 2.85
C LEU A 69 -6.95 6.03 1.86
N ARG A 70 -7.88 5.06 1.92
CA ARG A 70 -9.10 5.04 1.09
C ARG A 70 -9.96 6.28 1.32
N ARG A 71 -10.17 6.69 2.58
CA ARG A 71 -10.99 7.86 2.91
C ARG A 71 -10.38 9.16 2.37
N GLU A 72 -9.05 9.32 2.47
CA GLU A 72 -8.39 10.57 2.09
C GLU A 72 -8.13 10.67 0.59
N LEU A 73 -7.84 9.56 -0.08
CA LEU A 73 -7.39 9.54 -1.48
C LEU A 73 -8.45 9.01 -2.46
N GLY A 74 -9.53 8.39 -1.97
CA GLY A 74 -10.61 7.86 -2.82
C GLY A 74 -10.09 6.86 -3.85
N ASP A 75 -10.52 7.04 -5.10
CA ASP A 75 -10.12 6.20 -6.24
C ASP A 75 -8.62 6.33 -6.59
N GLY A 76 -7.95 7.36 -6.08
CA GLY A 76 -6.51 7.52 -6.18
C GLY A 76 -5.69 6.59 -5.28
N PHE A 77 -6.32 5.69 -4.51
CA PHE A 77 -5.63 4.69 -3.71
C PHE A 77 -5.96 3.26 -4.13
N ILE A 78 -4.93 2.53 -4.56
CA ILE A 78 -4.99 1.11 -4.92
C ILE A 78 -4.51 0.30 -3.71
N GLY A 79 -5.44 -0.31 -2.98
CA GLY A 79 -5.14 -1.08 -1.76
C GLY A 79 -5.16 -2.58 -1.97
N ILE A 80 -4.00 -3.23 -1.86
CA ILE A 80 -3.84 -4.69 -1.90
C ILE A 80 -3.80 -5.25 -0.47
N GLU A 81 -4.73 -6.12 -0.12
CA GLU A 81 -4.80 -6.78 1.20
C GLU A 81 -4.75 -8.30 1.03
N ILE A 82 -3.66 -8.92 1.47
CA ILE A 82 -3.41 -10.36 1.34
C ILE A 82 -3.81 -11.07 2.62
N ASP A 83 -4.60 -12.13 2.51
CA ASP A 83 -5.09 -12.82 3.70
C ASP A 83 -3.95 -13.55 4.46
N SER A 84 -3.83 -13.24 5.75
CA SER A 84 -2.98 -13.95 6.72
C SER A 84 -3.78 -14.36 7.97
N SER A 85 -5.09 -14.59 7.79
CA SER A 85 -5.94 -15.24 8.79
C SER A 85 -5.43 -16.64 9.13
N GLU A 86 -5.80 -17.13 10.31
CA GLU A 86 -5.46 -18.48 10.73
C GLU A 86 -6.15 -19.50 9.81
N GLY A 87 -5.38 -20.40 9.19
CA GLY A 87 -5.90 -21.35 8.22
C GLY A 87 -6.19 -20.76 6.83
N ASN A 88 -5.66 -19.57 6.49
CA ASN A 88 -5.81 -19.00 5.15
C ASN A 88 -5.33 -19.98 4.06
N ALA A 89 -5.96 -19.89 2.88
CA ALA A 89 -5.79 -20.84 1.78
C ALA A 89 -4.35 -20.98 1.26
N TRP A 90 -3.49 -19.98 1.52
CA TRP A 90 -2.12 -19.90 1.00
C TRP A 90 -1.07 -20.15 2.07
N GLY A 91 -1.47 -20.50 3.30
CA GLY A 91 -0.53 -20.77 4.39
C GLY A 91 0.30 -19.56 4.82
N ASN A 92 -0.13 -18.33 4.50
CA ASN A 92 0.59 -17.12 4.86
C ASN A 92 0.74 -17.04 6.40
N PRO A 93 1.94 -16.77 6.93
CA PRO A 93 2.14 -16.62 8.38
C PRO A 93 1.26 -15.52 8.97
N LYS A 94 0.71 -15.74 10.17
CA LYS A 94 -0.12 -14.75 10.88
C LYS A 94 0.61 -13.43 11.16
N ASN A 95 1.93 -13.50 11.31
CA ASN A 95 2.82 -12.36 11.51
C ASN A 95 3.47 -11.87 10.20
N ALA A 96 2.97 -12.29 9.03
CA ALA A 96 3.51 -11.84 7.76
C ALA A 96 3.46 -10.31 7.63
N HIS A 97 4.55 -9.76 7.12
CA HIS A 97 4.75 -8.33 6.98
C HIS A 97 5.21 -8.03 5.56
N SER A 98 6.44 -8.40 5.22
CA SER A 98 7.16 -8.00 4.00
C SER A 98 6.63 -8.70 2.72
N VAL A 99 5.63 -8.12 2.05
CA VAL A 99 4.85 -8.72 0.93
C VAL A 99 5.73 -9.09 -0.27
N VAL A 100 6.60 -8.19 -0.72
CA VAL A 100 7.42 -8.36 -1.95
C VAL A 100 8.87 -8.77 -1.66
N THR A 101 9.17 -9.15 -0.42
CA THR A 101 10.50 -9.60 0.00
C THR A 101 10.42 -10.88 0.82
N GLU A 102 10.51 -10.80 2.15
CA GLU A 102 10.61 -11.97 3.04
C GLU A 102 9.43 -12.95 2.92
N HIS A 103 8.22 -12.43 2.69
CA HIS A 103 7.01 -13.25 2.59
C HIS A 103 6.52 -13.41 1.14
N LEU A 104 7.36 -13.04 0.17
CA LEU A 104 7.07 -13.31 -1.24
C LEU A 104 7.21 -14.81 -1.51
N VAL A 105 6.17 -15.37 -2.12
CA VAL A 105 6.21 -16.70 -2.71
C VAL A 105 6.10 -16.49 -4.21
N ASP A 106 7.22 -16.68 -4.91
CA ASP A 106 7.36 -16.40 -6.33
C ASP A 106 6.85 -17.56 -7.19
N GLU A 107 5.56 -17.88 -7.05
CA GLU A 107 4.90 -18.96 -7.76
C GLU A 107 3.61 -18.48 -8.45
N PRO A 108 3.30 -18.96 -9.67
CA PRO A 108 2.06 -18.60 -10.35
C PRO A 108 0.82 -18.91 -9.51
N GLY A 109 -0.07 -17.93 -9.39
CA GLY A 109 -1.32 -18.05 -8.63
C GLY A 109 -1.23 -17.63 -7.16
N HIS A 110 -0.02 -17.52 -6.58
CA HIS A 110 0.13 -17.07 -5.20
C HIS A 110 -0.20 -15.56 -5.07
N PRO A 111 -0.95 -15.12 -4.03
CA PRO A 111 -1.38 -13.73 -3.90
C PRO A 111 -0.22 -12.73 -3.73
N THR A 112 0.90 -13.14 -3.14
CA THR A 112 2.09 -12.26 -3.02
C THR A 112 2.80 -12.08 -4.37
N ARG A 113 2.79 -13.10 -5.25
CA ARG A 113 3.23 -12.95 -6.63
C ARG A 113 2.31 -12.02 -7.42
N ALA A 114 0.99 -12.19 -7.29
CA ALA A 114 0.02 -11.30 -7.92
C ALA A 114 0.15 -9.83 -7.45
N ALA A 115 0.51 -9.61 -6.17
CA ALA A 115 0.80 -8.28 -5.65
C ALA A 115 2.08 -7.68 -6.27
N LEU A 116 3.13 -8.48 -6.44
CA LEU A 116 4.35 -8.05 -7.13
C LEU A 116 4.06 -7.70 -8.60
N ASP A 117 3.30 -8.53 -9.31
CA ASP A 117 2.94 -8.27 -10.70
C ASP A 117 2.15 -6.97 -10.84
N GLN A 118 1.21 -6.68 -9.93
CA GLN A 118 0.50 -5.39 -9.88
C GLN A 118 1.43 -4.20 -9.66
N VAL A 119 2.47 -4.34 -8.84
CA VAL A 119 3.48 -3.28 -8.64
C VAL A 119 4.26 -3.02 -9.92
N LEU A 120 4.72 -4.09 -10.57
CA LEU A 120 5.49 -3.99 -11.81
C LEU A 120 4.64 -3.38 -12.93
N GLU A 121 3.37 -3.76 -13.03
CA GLU A 121 2.47 -3.20 -14.02
C GLU A 121 2.16 -1.72 -13.73
N PHE A 122 1.88 -1.38 -12.48
CA PHE A 122 1.73 0.02 -12.07
C PHE A 122 2.96 0.87 -12.42
N PHE A 123 4.18 0.33 -12.26
CA PHE A 123 5.38 1.03 -12.70
C PHE A 123 5.50 1.14 -14.22
N ARG A 124 5.13 0.11 -14.98
CA ARG A 124 5.13 0.19 -16.45
C ARG A 124 4.19 1.28 -16.94
N GLU A 125 2.95 1.27 -16.47
CA GLU A 125 1.92 2.25 -16.85
C GLU A 125 2.33 3.68 -16.52
N ARG A 126 2.99 3.89 -15.38
CA ARG A 126 3.31 5.24 -14.88
C ARG A 126 4.67 5.78 -15.33
N LEU A 127 5.64 4.92 -15.66
CA LEU A 127 7.03 5.34 -15.89
C LEU A 127 7.52 5.13 -17.32
N LEU A 128 6.86 4.29 -18.13
CA LEU A 128 7.25 4.11 -19.52
C LEU A 128 6.58 5.15 -20.43
N PRO A 129 7.26 5.59 -21.52
CA PRO A 129 6.62 6.43 -22.51
C PRO A 129 5.39 5.74 -23.13
N PRO A 130 4.35 6.48 -23.53
CA PRO A 130 3.30 5.93 -24.37
C PRO A 130 3.90 5.33 -25.63
N GLY A 131 3.48 4.10 -25.97
CA GLY A 131 3.90 3.39 -27.18
C GLY A 131 3.29 3.97 -28.46
#